data_AF-U1SA82-F1
#
_entry.id   AF-U1SA82-F1
#
_cell.length_a   1.000
_cell.length_b   1.000
_cell.length_c   1.000
_cell.angle_alpha   90.00
_cell.angle_beta   90.00
_cell.angle_gamma   90.00
#
_symmetry.space_group_name_H-M   'P 1'
#
loop_
_entity.id
_entity.type
_entity.pdbx_description
1 polymer ?
#
loop_
_entity_poly.entity_id
_entity_poly.type
_entity_poly.pdbx_seq_one_letter_code
_entity_poly.pdbx_strand_id
1 'polypeptide(L)'
;MSVNDLIKEGVSLFKSNNFDQAIAKFNQALDEIEDKNSQLEEQNSIQFWLGRCYLEQALKVRDITEAKGLFAQAIEHHQEQLKLAKQLTDEQTGIQKQINAQSWLGHCYVELAMKVKDIREAKDLFAQAVKRYQEELKLAEQLTDEQTRIQQQIYAQHWLGRCYFEQAMKAKDIAKAKDLFAKAVKYHQEELNLTEQLTDEQTRTQEQVNAQFWLGRCYLEQ
;
A
#
# COMPACT_ATOMS: atom_id res chain seq x y z
N MET A 1 -8.55 8.51 -29.42
CA MET A 1 -7.24 7.97 -28.93
C MET A 1 -7.54 6.63 -28.30
N SER A 2 -6.61 5.67 -28.27
CA SER A 2 -6.90 4.41 -27.57
C SER A 2 -6.92 4.61 -26.05
N VAL A 3 -7.62 3.73 -25.31
CA VAL A 3 -7.60 3.68 -23.84
C VAL A 3 -6.16 3.66 -23.31
N ASN A 4 -5.28 2.88 -23.95
CA ASN A 4 -3.88 2.77 -23.57
C ASN A 4 -3.07 4.06 -23.81
N ASP A 5 -3.41 4.85 -24.82
CA ASP A 5 -2.76 6.16 -25.04
C ASP A 5 -3.18 7.16 -23.95
N LEU A 6 -4.45 7.15 -23.56
CA LEU A 6 -4.96 7.98 -22.45
C LEU A 6 -4.32 7.61 -21.12
N ILE A 7 -4.16 6.31 -20.83
CA ILE A 7 -3.45 5.84 -19.64
C ILE A 7 -2.00 6.36 -19.65
N LYS A 8 -1.28 6.22 -20.76
CA LYS A 8 0.11 6.71 -20.87
C LYS A 8 0.21 8.22 -20.65
N GLU A 9 -0.71 8.99 -21.21
CA GLU A 9 -0.77 10.44 -21.01
C GLU A 9 -1.05 10.78 -19.53
N GLY A 10 -2.03 10.12 -18.91
CA GLY A 10 -2.33 10.26 -17.48
C GLY A 10 -1.12 9.93 -16.59
N VAL A 11 -0.37 8.87 -16.91
CA VAL A 11 0.87 8.51 -16.18
C VAL A 11 1.95 9.57 -16.35
N SER A 12 2.08 10.16 -17.54
CA SER A 12 3.01 11.27 -17.78
C SER A 12 2.65 12.48 -16.91
N LEU A 13 1.37 12.86 -16.88
CA LEU A 13 0.87 13.96 -16.05
C LEU A 13 1.08 13.69 -14.55
N PHE A 14 0.83 12.46 -14.09
CA PHE A 14 1.12 12.04 -12.72
C PHE A 14 2.60 12.24 -12.37
N LYS A 15 3.51 11.77 -13.23
CA LYS A 15 4.97 11.94 -13.03
C LYS A 15 5.39 13.41 -13.00
N SER A 16 4.67 14.29 -13.67
CA SER A 16 4.86 15.75 -13.59
C SER A 16 4.14 16.43 -12.42
N ASN A 17 3.57 15.67 -11.48
CA ASN A 17 2.76 16.18 -10.35
C ASN A 17 1.47 16.93 -10.77
N ASN A 18 1.00 16.78 -12.01
CA ASN A 18 -0.23 17.38 -12.50
C ASN A 18 -1.44 16.47 -12.23
N PHE A 19 -1.74 16.25 -10.95
CA PHE A 19 -2.69 15.22 -10.52
C PHE A 19 -4.12 15.45 -11.03
N ASP A 20 -4.64 16.68 -11.03
CA ASP A 20 -6.00 16.94 -11.52
C ASP A 20 -6.14 16.62 -13.02
N GLN A 21 -5.12 16.95 -13.81
CA GLN A 21 -5.10 16.62 -15.23
C GLN A 21 -4.92 15.11 -15.45
N ALA A 22 -4.09 14.46 -14.63
CA ALA A 22 -3.94 13.01 -14.65
C ALA A 22 -5.27 12.31 -14.35
N ILE A 23 -5.98 12.73 -13.30
CA ILE A 23 -7.32 12.23 -12.94
C ILE A 23 -8.30 12.42 -14.10
N ALA A 24 -8.34 13.61 -14.72
CA ALA A 24 -9.20 13.85 -15.87
C ALA A 24 -8.91 12.88 -17.03
N LYS A 25 -7.63 12.61 -17.31
CA LYS A 25 -7.22 11.65 -18.36
C LYS A 25 -7.56 10.21 -18.02
N PHE A 26 -7.42 9.81 -16.76
CA PHE A 26 -7.80 8.47 -16.32
C PHE A 26 -9.32 8.26 -16.35
N ASN A 27 -10.12 9.26 -15.96
CA ASN A 27 -11.57 9.20 -16.11
C ASN A 27 -11.98 9.14 -17.58
N GLN A 28 -11.33 9.94 -18.44
CA GLN A 28 -11.54 9.83 -19.89
C GLN A 28 -11.20 8.42 -20.40
N ALA A 29 -10.13 7.80 -19.90
CA ALA A 29 -9.77 6.43 -20.28
C ALA A 29 -10.84 5.41 -19.84
N LEU A 30 -11.49 5.61 -18.68
CA LEU A 30 -12.60 4.76 -18.23
C LEU A 30 -13.85 4.91 -19.11
N ASP A 31 -14.16 6.13 -19.54
CA ASP A 31 -15.33 6.43 -20.37
C ASP A 31 -15.21 5.83 -21.78
N GLU A 32 -13.99 5.69 -22.28
CA GLU A 32 -13.68 5.09 -23.60
C GLU A 32 -13.66 3.55 -23.57
N ILE A 33 -13.85 2.92 -22.39
CA ILE A 33 -13.97 1.46 -22.28
C ILE A 33 -15.41 1.05 -22.62
N GLU A 34 -15.59 0.51 -23.83
CA GLU A 34 -16.90 0.07 -24.33
C GLU A 34 -17.37 -1.23 -23.67
N ASP A 35 -16.46 -2.20 -23.47
CA ASP A 35 -16.76 -3.49 -22.82
C ASP A 35 -15.94 -3.67 -21.54
N LYS A 36 -16.62 -3.48 -20.41
CA LYS A 36 -16.02 -3.60 -19.08
C LYS A 36 -15.62 -5.04 -18.71
N ASN A 37 -16.07 -6.06 -19.43
CA ASN A 37 -15.72 -7.44 -19.13
C ASN A 37 -14.43 -7.90 -19.83
N SER A 38 -14.05 -7.27 -20.95
CA SER A 38 -12.83 -7.64 -21.69
C SER A 38 -11.61 -6.80 -21.33
N GLN A 39 -11.79 -5.60 -20.76
CA GLN A 39 -10.70 -4.67 -20.42
C GLN A 39 -10.45 -4.56 -18.91
N LEU A 40 -10.47 -5.69 -18.19
CA LEU A 40 -10.28 -5.71 -16.73
C LEU A 40 -8.88 -5.23 -16.34
N GLU A 41 -7.87 -5.48 -17.16
CA GLU A 41 -6.50 -5.05 -16.88
C GLU A 41 -6.30 -3.54 -17.02
N GLU A 42 -6.86 -2.95 -18.07
CA GLU A 42 -6.85 -1.50 -18.27
C GLU A 42 -7.64 -0.82 -17.16
N GLN A 43 -8.83 -1.33 -16.80
CA GLN A 43 -9.59 -0.80 -15.67
C GLN A 43 -8.78 -0.91 -14.37
N ASN A 44 -8.14 -2.05 -14.09
CA ASN A 44 -7.31 -2.22 -12.89
C ASN A 44 -6.16 -1.20 -12.85
N SER A 45 -5.50 -0.97 -13.98
CA SER A 45 -4.43 0.03 -14.13
C SER A 45 -4.96 1.45 -13.91
N ILE A 46 -6.10 1.80 -14.48
CA ILE A 46 -6.70 3.13 -14.30
C ILE A 46 -7.09 3.35 -12.83
N GLN A 47 -7.75 2.38 -12.20
CA GLN A 47 -8.13 2.46 -10.79
C GLN A 47 -6.90 2.61 -9.87
N PHE A 48 -5.82 1.87 -10.17
CA PHE A 48 -4.53 2.04 -9.49
C PHE A 48 -4.03 3.49 -9.56
N TRP A 49 -4.01 4.08 -10.75
CA TRP A 49 -3.47 5.43 -10.93
C TRP A 49 -4.38 6.52 -10.37
N LEU A 50 -5.70 6.36 -10.45
CA LEU A 50 -6.64 7.26 -9.79
C LEU A 50 -6.43 7.25 -8.27
N GLY A 51 -6.34 6.06 -7.67
CA GLY A 51 -6.04 5.91 -6.24
C GLY A 51 -4.73 6.60 -5.85
N ARG A 52 -3.68 6.43 -6.66
CA ARG A 52 -2.40 7.12 -6.49
C ARG A 52 -2.53 8.64 -6.57
N CYS A 53 -3.26 9.20 -7.54
CA CYS A 53 -3.41 10.65 -7.66
C CYS A 53 -4.04 11.24 -6.39
N TYR A 54 -5.13 10.66 -5.92
CA TYR A 54 -5.82 11.13 -4.72
C TYR A 54 -4.98 10.95 -3.45
N LEU A 55 -4.24 9.84 -3.33
CA LEU A 55 -3.31 9.63 -2.22
C LEU A 55 -2.24 10.74 -2.18
N GLU A 56 -1.60 11.03 -3.31
CA GLU A 56 -0.56 12.07 -3.38
C GLU A 56 -1.13 13.47 -3.05
N GLN A 57 -2.35 13.78 -3.50
CA GLN A 57 -3.05 15.01 -3.10
C GLN A 57 -3.33 15.04 -1.58
N ALA A 58 -3.84 13.92 -1.02
CA ALA A 58 -4.13 13.79 0.40
C ALA A 58 -2.89 13.95 1.29
N LEU A 59 -1.73 13.49 0.81
CA LEU A 59 -0.45 13.65 1.49
C LEU A 59 0.00 15.12 1.53
N LYS A 60 -0.22 15.87 0.45
CA LYS A 60 0.22 17.28 0.31
C LYS A 60 -0.70 18.27 1.04
N VAL A 61 -2.00 17.98 1.15
CA VAL A 61 -2.93 18.91 1.80
C VAL A 61 -2.73 18.97 3.31
N ARG A 62 -2.85 20.18 3.88
CA ARG A 62 -2.68 20.43 5.32
C ARG A 62 -3.99 20.36 6.09
N ASP A 63 -5.10 20.72 5.46
CA ASP A 63 -6.42 20.61 6.08
C ASP A 63 -6.81 19.14 6.23
N ILE A 64 -7.13 18.73 7.45
CA ILE A 64 -7.42 17.33 7.76
C ILE A 64 -8.77 16.88 7.21
N THR A 65 -9.73 17.78 7.07
CA THR A 65 -11.06 17.45 6.54
C THR A 65 -10.96 17.20 5.04
N GLU A 66 -10.24 18.08 4.33
CA GLU A 66 -9.91 17.90 2.92
C GLU A 66 -9.07 16.64 2.69
N ALA A 67 -8.03 16.41 3.51
CA ALA A 67 -7.22 15.20 3.44
C ALA A 67 -8.08 13.93 3.56
N LYS A 68 -9.01 13.89 4.53
CA LYS A 68 -9.90 12.74 4.72
C LYS A 68 -10.76 12.46 3.49
N GLY A 69 -11.27 13.50 2.83
CA GLY A 69 -12.01 13.36 1.58
C GLY A 69 -11.16 12.71 0.49
N LEU A 70 -9.94 13.20 0.29
CA LEU A 70 -9.00 12.66 -0.71
C LEU A 70 -8.56 11.22 -0.38
N PHE A 71 -8.30 10.90 0.90
CA PHE A 71 -8.04 9.52 1.31
C PHE A 71 -9.22 8.59 1.04
N ALA A 72 -10.46 9.05 1.24
CA ALA A 72 -11.64 8.26 0.95
C ALA A 72 -11.72 7.92 -0.55
N GLN A 73 -11.45 8.88 -1.42
CA GLN A 73 -11.37 8.65 -2.87
C GLN A 73 -10.24 7.69 -3.24
N ALA A 74 -9.05 7.84 -2.65
CA ALA A 74 -7.93 6.94 -2.88
C ALA A 74 -8.29 5.49 -2.49
N ILE A 75 -8.92 5.30 -1.33
CA ILE A 75 -9.37 4.01 -0.82
C ILE A 75 -10.43 3.40 -1.73
N GLU A 76 -11.41 4.18 -2.20
CA GLU A 76 -12.46 3.71 -3.11
C GLU A 76 -11.86 3.14 -4.41
N HIS A 77 -10.93 3.88 -5.03
CA HIS A 77 -10.26 3.43 -6.24
C HIS A 77 -9.42 2.16 -6.03
N HIS A 78 -8.66 2.07 -4.94
CA HIS A 78 -7.90 0.85 -4.64
C HIS A 78 -8.80 -0.35 -4.25
N GLN A 79 -10.00 -0.11 -3.71
CA GLN A 79 -11.00 -1.17 -3.50
C GLN A 79 -11.55 -1.69 -4.82
N GLU A 80 -11.87 -0.81 -5.77
CA GLU A 80 -12.31 -1.24 -7.11
C GLU A 80 -11.17 -1.93 -7.86
N GLN A 81 -9.93 -1.44 -7.76
CA GLN A 81 -8.74 -2.13 -8.26
C GLN A 81 -8.67 -3.58 -7.71
N LEU A 82 -8.85 -3.77 -6.40
CA LEU A 82 -8.82 -5.08 -5.77
C LEU A 82 -9.95 -5.99 -6.29
N LYS A 83 -11.15 -5.43 -6.50
CA LYS A 83 -12.30 -6.16 -7.05
C LYS A 83 -12.04 -6.63 -8.47
N LEU A 84 -11.49 -5.77 -9.33
CA LEU A 84 -11.11 -6.10 -10.70
C LEU A 84 -10.00 -7.16 -10.73
N ALA A 85 -9.00 -7.06 -9.86
CA ALA A 85 -7.90 -8.02 -9.79
C ALA A 85 -8.38 -9.45 -9.48
N LYS A 86 -9.44 -9.60 -8.66
CA LYS A 86 -10.07 -10.88 -8.34
C LYS A 86 -10.84 -11.52 -9.50
N GLN A 87 -11.16 -10.75 -10.54
CA GLN A 87 -11.91 -11.21 -11.70
C GLN A 87 -11.00 -11.64 -12.86
N LEU A 88 -9.69 -11.42 -12.75
CA LEU A 88 -8.75 -11.82 -13.78
C LEU A 88 -8.64 -13.34 -13.86
N THR A 89 -8.58 -13.85 -15.08
CA THR A 89 -8.53 -15.29 -15.37
C THR A 89 -7.13 -15.87 -15.23
N ASP A 90 -6.09 -15.04 -15.46
CA ASP A 90 -4.72 -15.44 -15.19
C ASP A 90 -4.45 -15.35 -13.69
N GLU A 91 -4.28 -16.50 -13.05
CA GLU A 91 -4.22 -16.63 -11.59
C GLU A 91 -3.06 -15.83 -10.99
N GLN A 92 -1.85 -15.95 -11.56
CA GLN A 92 -0.65 -15.28 -11.01
C GLN A 92 -0.71 -13.77 -11.23
N THR A 93 -1.18 -13.30 -12.39
CA THR A 93 -1.42 -11.87 -12.63
C THR A 93 -2.50 -11.32 -11.70
N GLY A 94 -3.57 -12.10 -11.48
CA GLY A 94 -4.63 -11.78 -10.53
C GLY A 94 -4.10 -11.63 -9.10
N ILE A 95 -3.31 -12.58 -8.62
CA ILE A 95 -2.67 -12.54 -7.29
C ILE A 95 -1.76 -11.31 -7.19
N GLN A 96 -0.90 -11.06 -8.17
CA GLN A 96 0.03 -9.94 -8.14
C GLN A 96 -0.68 -8.57 -8.11
N LYS A 97 -1.76 -8.41 -8.87
CA LYS A 97 -2.58 -7.19 -8.84
C LYS A 97 -3.40 -7.07 -7.55
N GLN A 98 -3.82 -8.17 -6.94
CA GLN A 98 -4.43 -8.16 -5.61
C GLN A 98 -3.45 -7.73 -4.53
N ILE A 99 -2.21 -8.26 -4.53
CA ILE A 99 -1.11 -7.85 -3.64
C ILE A 99 -0.89 -6.34 -3.74
N ASN A 100 -0.73 -5.83 -4.97
CA ASN A 100 -0.56 -4.40 -5.21
C ASN A 100 -1.72 -3.57 -4.63
N ALA A 101 -2.97 -3.96 -4.90
CA ALA A 101 -4.13 -3.22 -4.37
C ALA A 101 -4.20 -3.26 -2.83
N GLN A 102 -3.88 -4.39 -2.20
CA GLN A 102 -3.85 -4.50 -0.73
C GLN A 102 -2.75 -3.60 -0.14
N SER A 103 -1.57 -3.58 -0.75
CA SER A 103 -0.44 -2.73 -0.37
C SER A 103 -0.84 -1.25 -0.35
N TRP A 104 -1.45 -0.74 -1.43
CA TRP A 104 -1.91 0.66 -1.49
C TRP A 104 -3.06 0.98 -0.54
N LEU A 105 -4.00 0.04 -0.35
CA LEU A 105 -5.03 0.21 0.68
C LEU A 105 -4.40 0.32 2.06
N GLY A 106 -3.45 -0.56 2.38
CA GLY A 106 -2.69 -0.52 3.62
C GLY A 106 -2.00 0.83 3.80
N HIS A 107 -1.34 1.32 2.74
CA HIS A 107 -0.60 2.57 2.78
C HIS A 107 -1.53 3.77 3.00
N CYS A 108 -2.67 3.83 2.31
CA CYS A 108 -3.68 4.86 2.54
C CYS A 108 -4.14 4.91 4.01
N TYR A 109 -4.40 3.76 4.62
CA TYR A 109 -4.80 3.69 6.02
C TYR A 109 -3.69 4.11 6.98
N VAL A 110 -2.44 3.72 6.74
CA VAL A 110 -1.29 4.15 7.57
C VAL A 110 -1.12 5.65 7.53
N GLU A 111 -1.09 6.24 6.33
CA GLU A 111 -0.89 7.68 6.16
C GLU A 111 -2.03 8.50 6.76
N LEU A 112 -3.28 8.05 6.59
CA LEU A 112 -4.41 8.68 7.24
C LEU A 112 -4.34 8.54 8.77
N ALA A 113 -3.98 7.37 9.29
CA ALA A 113 -3.82 7.13 10.73
C ALA A 113 -2.77 8.05 11.36
N MET A 114 -1.67 8.32 10.64
CA MET A 114 -0.63 9.24 11.08
C MET A 114 -1.15 10.69 11.10
N LYS A 115 -1.94 11.11 10.10
CA LYS A 115 -2.48 12.47 9.99
C LYS A 115 -3.60 12.79 10.98
N VAL A 116 -4.45 11.83 11.34
CA VAL A 116 -5.55 12.09 12.30
C VAL A 116 -5.02 12.30 13.72
N LYS A 117 -5.65 13.23 14.43
CA LYS A 117 -5.32 13.58 15.82
C LYS A 117 -6.08 12.71 16.83
N ASP A 118 -7.26 12.22 16.47
CA ASP A 118 -8.04 11.36 17.33
C ASP A 118 -7.38 9.98 17.43
N ILE A 119 -7.06 9.58 18.66
CA ILE A 119 -6.29 8.35 18.92
C ILE A 119 -7.14 7.10 18.62
N ARG A 120 -8.45 7.16 18.85
CA ARG A 120 -9.34 6.03 18.59
C ARG A 120 -9.49 5.83 17.09
N GLU A 121 -9.69 6.91 16.34
CA GLU A 121 -9.71 6.91 14.88
C GLU A 121 -8.38 6.39 14.32
N ALA A 122 -7.25 6.91 14.79
CA ALA A 122 -5.92 6.43 14.35
C ALA A 122 -5.76 4.92 14.59
N LYS A 123 -6.17 4.43 15.76
CA LYS A 123 -6.12 3.00 16.11
C LYS A 123 -6.96 2.15 15.15
N ASP A 124 -8.18 2.57 14.86
CA ASP A 124 -9.09 1.84 13.96
C ASP A 124 -8.52 1.82 12.52
N LEU A 125 -7.91 2.92 12.08
CA LEU A 125 -7.22 2.99 10.79
C LEU A 125 -5.99 2.08 10.73
N PHE A 126 -5.14 2.07 11.76
CA PHE A 126 -4.02 1.14 11.80
C PHE A 126 -4.47 -0.33 11.83
N ALA A 127 -5.59 -0.66 12.50
CA ALA A 127 -6.16 -2.00 12.45
C ALA A 127 -6.61 -2.38 11.02
N GLN A 128 -7.15 -1.42 10.27
CA GLN A 128 -7.47 -1.62 8.85
C GLN A 128 -6.20 -1.84 8.03
N ALA A 129 -5.14 -1.06 8.23
CA ALA A 129 -3.86 -1.23 7.56
C ALA A 129 -3.24 -2.63 7.84
N VAL A 130 -3.18 -3.04 9.10
CA VAL A 130 -2.69 -4.37 9.50
C VAL A 130 -3.47 -5.48 8.79
N LYS A 131 -4.81 -5.35 8.71
CA LYS A 131 -5.62 -6.32 7.97
C LYS A 131 -5.22 -6.39 6.49
N ARG A 132 -4.93 -5.25 5.85
CA ARG A 132 -4.52 -5.23 4.43
C ARG A 132 -3.19 -5.95 4.21
N TYR A 133 -2.17 -5.61 4.99
CA TYR A 133 -0.84 -6.21 4.86
C TYR A 133 -0.82 -7.70 5.29
N GLN A 134 -1.70 -8.13 6.20
CA GLN A 134 -1.88 -9.55 6.49
C GLN A 134 -2.49 -10.32 5.31
N GLU A 135 -3.44 -9.72 4.59
CA GLU A 135 -3.99 -10.34 3.37
C GLU A 135 -2.95 -10.33 2.23
N GLU A 136 -2.13 -9.29 2.13
CA GLU A 136 -0.99 -9.24 1.20
C GLU A 136 0.00 -10.40 1.47
N LEU A 137 0.37 -10.63 2.73
CA LEU A 137 1.28 -11.72 3.11
C LEU A 137 0.74 -13.09 2.71
N LYS A 138 -0.56 -13.34 2.94
CA LYS A 138 -1.23 -14.60 2.53
C LYS A 138 -1.26 -14.79 1.01
N LEU A 139 -1.41 -13.70 0.26
CA LEU A 139 -1.39 -13.74 -1.20
C LEU A 139 0.03 -13.96 -1.73
N ALA A 140 1.04 -13.34 -1.10
CA ALA A 140 2.43 -13.53 -1.46
C ALA A 140 2.85 -15.00 -1.35
N GLU A 141 2.40 -15.72 -0.32
CA GLU A 141 2.64 -17.17 -0.16
C GLU A 141 2.15 -18.02 -1.35
N GLN A 142 1.19 -17.52 -2.13
CA GLN A 142 0.60 -18.20 -3.30
C GLN A 142 1.34 -17.89 -4.62
N LEU A 143 2.32 -16.98 -4.59
CA LEU A 143 3.15 -16.69 -5.75
C LEU A 143 4.12 -17.86 -6.02
N THR A 144 4.22 -18.23 -7.30
CA THR A 144 5.08 -19.34 -7.74
C THR A 144 6.53 -18.89 -7.95
N ASP A 145 6.76 -17.64 -8.34
CA ASP A 145 8.10 -17.07 -8.42
C ASP A 145 8.64 -16.79 -7.02
N GLU A 146 9.68 -17.53 -6.63
CA GLU A 146 10.22 -17.51 -5.27
C GLU A 146 10.76 -16.14 -4.87
N GLN A 147 11.51 -15.47 -5.76
CA GLN A 147 12.10 -14.17 -5.43
C GLN A 147 11.03 -13.07 -5.34
N THR A 148 10.04 -13.09 -6.24
CA THR A 148 8.89 -12.18 -6.15
C THR A 148 8.09 -12.44 -4.87
N ARG A 149 7.83 -13.71 -4.51
CA ARG A 149 7.20 -14.07 -3.24
C ARG A 149 7.94 -13.48 -2.05
N ILE A 150 9.25 -13.72 -1.96
CA ILE A 150 10.08 -13.24 -0.85
C ILE A 150 10.03 -11.70 -0.77
N GLN A 151 10.14 -11.00 -1.90
CA GLN A 151 10.06 -9.54 -1.93
C GLN A 151 8.71 -9.01 -1.44
N GLN A 152 7.60 -9.61 -1.87
CA GLN A 152 6.27 -9.21 -1.38
C GLN A 152 6.09 -9.53 0.10
N GLN A 153 6.65 -10.65 0.59
CA GLN A 153 6.64 -10.96 2.02
C GLN A 153 7.46 -9.94 2.82
N ILE A 154 8.66 -9.57 2.39
CA ILE A 154 9.49 -8.53 3.02
C ILE A 154 8.71 -7.23 3.11
N TYR A 155 8.10 -6.79 2.02
CA TYR A 155 7.32 -5.56 1.98
C TYR A 155 6.12 -5.59 2.95
N ALA A 156 5.34 -6.67 2.97
CA ALA A 156 4.23 -6.81 3.90
C ALA A 156 4.69 -6.83 5.37
N GLN A 157 5.79 -7.53 5.67
CA GLN A 157 6.37 -7.58 7.01
C GLN A 157 6.86 -6.20 7.47
N HIS A 158 7.54 -5.46 6.60
CA HIS A 158 7.98 -4.09 6.83
C HIS A 158 6.82 -3.20 7.28
N TRP A 159 5.74 -3.18 6.50
CA TRP A 159 4.59 -2.33 6.81
C TRP A 159 3.78 -2.80 8.01
N LEU A 160 3.71 -4.10 8.27
CA LEU A 160 3.13 -4.62 9.51
C LEU A 160 3.93 -4.13 10.73
N GLY A 161 5.26 -4.23 10.67
CA GLY A 161 6.15 -3.70 11.70
C GLY A 161 5.93 -2.21 11.93
N ARG A 162 5.92 -1.43 10.84
CA ARG A 162 5.67 0.01 10.87
C ARG A 162 4.30 0.37 11.42
N CYS A 163 3.24 -0.36 11.07
CA CYS A 163 1.90 -0.16 11.63
C CYS A 163 1.88 -0.31 13.15
N TYR A 164 2.57 -1.31 13.69
CA TYR A 164 2.62 -1.54 15.14
C TYR A 164 3.53 -0.53 15.84
N PHE A 165 4.65 -0.15 15.22
CA PHE A 165 5.53 0.90 15.72
C PHE A 165 4.78 2.24 15.86
N GLU A 166 4.10 2.69 14.81
CA GLU A 166 3.36 3.97 14.82
C GLU A 166 2.17 3.93 15.81
N GLN A 167 1.50 2.78 15.96
CA GLN A 167 0.50 2.60 17.01
C GLN A 167 1.10 2.73 18.41
N ALA A 168 2.29 2.18 18.64
CA ALA A 168 2.99 2.26 19.91
C ALA A 168 3.35 3.72 20.24
N MET A 169 3.87 4.47 19.28
CA MET A 169 4.20 5.89 19.44
C MET A 169 2.98 6.76 19.79
N LYS A 170 1.78 6.38 19.31
CA LYS A 170 0.52 7.08 19.64
C LYS A 170 -0.14 6.58 20.93
N ALA A 171 0.32 5.47 21.51
CA ALA A 171 -0.30 4.89 22.70
C ALA A 171 0.03 5.73 23.95
N LYS A 172 -1.00 6.07 24.72
CA LYS A 172 -0.84 6.76 26.02
C LYS A 172 -0.49 5.83 27.18
N ASP A 173 -0.70 4.53 26.98
CA ASP A 173 -0.58 3.49 27.98
C ASP A 173 0.72 2.74 27.73
N ILE A 174 1.65 2.83 28.70
CA ILE A 174 3.01 2.28 28.57
C ILE A 174 2.98 0.76 28.35
N ALA A 175 2.09 0.04 29.03
CA ALA A 175 2.00 -1.41 28.86
C ALA A 175 1.53 -1.76 27.44
N LYS A 176 0.52 -1.04 26.94
CA LYS A 176 0.07 -1.22 25.54
C LYS A 176 1.13 -0.82 24.53
N ALA A 177 1.86 0.27 24.77
CA ALA A 177 2.97 0.68 23.90
C ALA A 177 4.04 -0.41 23.82
N LYS A 178 4.43 -0.99 24.96
CA LYS A 178 5.40 -2.10 25.02
C LYS A 178 4.94 -3.33 24.26
N ASP A 179 3.67 -3.72 24.39
CA ASP A 179 3.10 -4.84 23.63
C ASP A 179 3.10 -4.58 22.12
N LEU A 180 2.83 -3.33 21.72
CA LEU A 180 2.84 -2.92 20.32
C LEU A 180 4.28 -2.88 19.76
N PHE A 181 5.26 -2.38 20.50
CA PHE A 181 6.67 -2.45 20.11
C PHE A 181 7.15 -3.90 20.00
N ALA A 182 6.76 -4.78 20.91
CA ALA A 182 7.09 -6.21 20.81
C ALA A 182 6.54 -6.84 19.51
N LYS A 183 5.33 -6.44 19.09
CA LYS A 183 4.80 -6.85 17.77
C LYS A 183 5.61 -6.24 16.64
N ALA A 184 5.95 -4.95 16.67
CA ALA A 184 6.76 -4.30 15.65
C ALA A 184 8.12 -5.00 15.47
N VAL A 185 8.81 -5.30 16.57
CA VAL A 185 10.07 -6.06 16.60
C VAL A 185 9.89 -7.42 15.93
N LYS A 186 8.82 -8.15 16.26
CA LYS A 186 8.56 -9.46 15.65
C LYS A 186 8.47 -9.37 14.12
N TYR A 187 7.73 -8.40 13.59
CA TYR A 187 7.57 -8.21 12.14
C TYR A 187 8.87 -7.79 11.46
N HIS A 188 9.62 -6.83 12.04
CA HIS A 188 10.91 -6.41 11.47
C HIS A 188 12.01 -7.48 11.60
N GLN A 189 11.92 -8.36 12.60
CA GLN A 189 12.84 -9.51 12.68
C GLN A 189 12.54 -10.54 11.59
N GLU A 190 11.26 -10.80 11.30
CA GLU A 190 10.87 -11.67 10.20
C GLU A 190 11.24 -11.06 8.84
N GLU A 191 11.02 -9.75 8.66
CA GLU A 191 11.53 -8.98 7.51
C GLU A 191 13.02 -9.23 7.32
N LEU A 192 13.84 -9.04 8.36
CA LEU A 192 15.28 -9.26 8.33
C LEU A 192 15.65 -10.70 7.93
N ASN A 193 14.98 -11.70 8.51
CA ASN A 193 15.24 -13.11 8.20
C ASN A 193 14.94 -13.44 6.72
N LEU A 194 13.87 -12.86 6.15
CA LEU A 194 13.52 -13.05 4.75
C LEU A 194 14.56 -12.44 3.80
N THR A 195 15.18 -11.31 4.19
CA THR A 195 16.21 -10.67 3.34
C THR A 195 17.39 -11.61 3.04
N GLU A 196 17.73 -12.52 3.95
CA GLU A 196 18.84 -13.46 3.78
C GLU A 196 18.61 -14.42 2.60
N GLN A 197 17.35 -14.60 2.19
CA GLN A 197 16.92 -15.46 1.08
C GLN A 197 16.91 -14.74 -0.28
N LEU A 198 17.16 -13.43 -0.31
CA LEU A 198 17.30 -12.66 -1.54
C LEU A 198 18.61 -12.99 -2.25
N THR A 199 18.53 -13.23 -3.56
CA THR A 199 19.71 -13.54 -4.39
C THR A 199 20.43 -12.29 -4.88
N ASP A 200 19.70 -11.18 -5.08
CA ASP A 200 20.29 -9.90 -5.45
C ASP A 200 20.94 -9.23 -4.23
N GLU A 201 22.27 -9.11 -4.27
CA GLU A 201 23.07 -8.62 -3.13
C GLU A 201 22.76 -7.16 -2.77
N GLN A 202 22.52 -6.32 -3.79
CA GLN A 202 22.21 -4.90 -3.57
C GLN A 202 20.85 -4.75 -2.88
N THR A 203 19.81 -5.42 -3.39
CA THR A 203 18.47 -5.43 -2.80
C THR A 203 18.50 -6.01 -1.40
N ARG A 204 19.18 -7.15 -1.20
CA ARG A 204 19.37 -7.76 0.12
C ARG A 204 19.95 -6.77 1.12
N THR A 205 21.05 -6.12 0.77
CA THR A 205 21.73 -5.17 1.66
C THR A 205 20.82 -3.99 2.00
N GLN A 206 20.08 -3.47 1.01
CA GLN A 206 19.17 -2.35 1.22
C GLN A 206 18.02 -2.71 2.19
N GLU A 207 17.41 -3.88 2.01
CA GLU A 207 16.34 -4.35 2.89
C GLU A 207 16.86 -4.69 4.29
N GLN A 208 18.05 -5.27 4.42
CA GLN A 208 18.69 -5.53 5.71
C GLN A 208 18.90 -4.25 6.52
N VAL A 209 19.43 -3.20 5.87
CA VAL A 209 19.63 -1.90 6.51
C VAL A 209 18.29 -1.31 6.96
N ASN A 210 17.25 -1.42 6.15
CA ASN A 210 15.91 -0.92 6.47
C ASN A 210 15.31 -1.66 7.69
N ALA A 211 15.33 -3.00 7.68
CA ALA A 211 14.83 -3.81 8.78
C ALA A 211 15.61 -3.53 10.09
N GLN A 212 16.93 -3.44 10.02
CA GLN A 212 17.79 -3.12 11.16
C GLN A 212 17.53 -1.70 11.70
N PHE A 213 17.30 -0.72 10.83
CA PHE A 213 16.93 0.63 11.25
C PHE A 213 15.65 0.61 12.09
N TRP A 214 14.60 -0.08 11.63
CA TRP A 214 13.33 -0.15 12.34
C TRP A 214 13.40 -0.99 13.62
N LEU A 215 14.17 -2.08 13.64
CA LEU A 215 14.49 -2.81 14.87
C LEU A 215 15.16 -1.90 15.90
N GLY A 216 16.18 -1.14 15.48
CA GLY A 216 16.85 -0.17 16.34
C GLY A 216 15.89 0.89 16.89
N ARG A 217 14.99 1.42 16.04
CA ARG A 217 13.94 2.35 16.48
C ARG A 217 12.99 1.71 17.50
N CYS A 218 12.56 0.48 17.29
CA CYS A 218 11.68 -0.21 18.24
C CYS A 218 12.34 -0.36 19.61
N TYR A 219 13.61 -0.78 19.67
CA TYR A 219 14.33 -0.96 20.94
C TYR A 219 14.65 0.36 21.64
N LEU A 220 14.86 1.44 20.89
CA LEU A 220 15.12 2.77 21.46
C LEU A 220 13.88 3.36 22.15
N GLU A 221 12.69 3.10 21.60
CA GLU A 221 11.44 3.77 22.01
C GLU A 221 10.59 2.93 23.01
N GLN A 222 10.94 1.66 23.26
CA GLN A 222 10.17 0.70 24.07
C GLN A 222 10.29 0.87 25.60
#